data_AF-A0A3C1PE93-F1
#
_entry.id   AF-A0A3C1PE93-F1
#
_cell.length_a   1.000
_cell.length_b   1.000
_cell.length_c   1.000
_cell.angle_alpha   90.00
_cell.angle_beta   90.00
_cell.angle_gamma   90.00
#
_symmetry.space_group_name_H-M   'P 1'
#
loop_
_entity.id
_entity.type
_entity.pdbx_description
1 polymer ?
#
loop_
_entity_poly.entity_id
_entity_poly.type
_entity_poly.pdbx_seq_one_letter_code
_entity_poly.pdbx_strand_id
1 'polypeptide(L)' 'MKIHFLPDQITIEAEAGEPLLDVAKRAGVVIPTGCLMGSCHACEVEIDEDNFICACISAVPPEKTEMTINIYSDPTW' A
#
# COMPACT_ATOMS: atom_id res chain seq x y z
N MET A 1 -5.18 -12.79 2.52
CA MET A 1 -4.07 -12.72 1.55
C MET A 1 -2.81 -12.26 2.27
N LYS A 2 -1.63 -12.51 1.69
CA LYS A 2 -0.36 -11.96 2.21
C LYS A 2 0.05 -10.72 1.43
N ILE A 3 0.37 -9.66 2.15
CA ILE A 3 0.85 -8.40 1.58
C ILE A 3 2.30 -8.24 1.99
N HIS A 4 3.18 -8.11 0.99
CA HIS A 4 4.61 -7.92 1.17
C HIS A 4 4.97 -6.46 0.90
N PHE A 5 5.35 -5.73 1.93
CA PHE A 5 5.77 -4.33 1.84
C PHE A 5 7.28 -4.22 1.63
N LEU A 6 7.67 -3.46 0.62
CA LEU A 6 9.05 -3.10 0.28
C LEU A 6 9.21 -1.57 0.39
N PRO A 7 10.40 -1.07 0.75
CA PRO A 7 11.68 -1.80 0.94
C PRO A 7 11.86 -2.46 2.32
N ASP A 8 10.95 -2.25 3.27
CA ASP A 8 11.08 -2.73 4.67
C ASP A 8 11.04 -4.26 4.83
N GLN A 9 10.70 -5.02 3.79
CA GLN A 9 10.58 -6.49 3.79
C GLN A 9 9.61 -7.00 4.87
N ILE A 10 8.50 -6.29 5.08
CA ILE A 10 7.48 -6.65 6.06
C ILE A 10 6.36 -7.41 5.36
N THR A 11 5.99 -8.58 5.89
CA THR A 11 4.82 -9.33 5.43
C THR A 11 3.71 -9.28 6.46
N ILE A 12 2.48 -9.01 6.02
CA ILE A 12 1.29 -9.06 6.87
C ILE A 12 0.14 -9.80 6.18
N GLU A 13 -0.75 -10.39 6.97
CA GLU A 13 -2.02 -10.92 6.49
C GLU A 13 -3.11 -9.85 6.49
N ALA A 14 -3.85 -9.79 5.39
CA ALA A 14 -4.97 -8.87 5.21
C ALA A 14 -6.16 -9.56 4.55
N GLU A 15 -7.35 -9.08 4.86
CA GLU A 15 -8.62 -9.54 4.32
C GLU A 15 -9.07 -8.68 3.15
N ALA A 16 -9.79 -9.30 2.22
CA ALA A 16 -10.36 -8.61 1.07
C ALA A 16 -11.28 -7.47 1.52
N GLY A 17 -11.12 -6.29 0.91
CA GLY A 17 -11.89 -5.10 1.24
C GLY A 17 -11.34 -4.28 2.41
N GLU A 18 -10.30 -4.74 3.12
CA GLU A 18 -9.61 -3.89 4.10
C GLU A 18 -8.93 -2.69 3.40
N PRO A 19 -8.95 -1.48 3.99
CA PRO A 19 -8.22 -0.33 3.45
C PRO A 19 -6.71 -0.57 3.48
N LEU A 20 -6.00 -0.28 2.39
CA LEU A 20 -4.55 -0.51 2.33
C LEU A 20 -3.76 0.31 3.36
N LEU A 21 -4.22 1.54 3.67
CA LEU A 21 -3.61 2.35 4.71
C LEU A 21 -3.69 1.72 6.10
N ASP A 22 -4.82 1.11 6.45
CA ASP A 22 -4.98 0.44 7.74
C ASP A 22 -4.10 -0.81 7.84
N VAL A 23 -4.00 -1.57 6.74
CA VAL A 23 -3.11 -2.73 6.67
C VAL A 23 -1.64 -2.31 6.81
N ALA A 24 -1.19 -1.28 6.08
CA ALA A 24 0.17 -0.76 6.17
C ALA A 24 0.48 -0.28 7.59
N LYS A 25 -0.41 0.50 8.19
CA LYS A 25 -0.28 0.98 9.57
C LYS A 25 -0.17 -0.16 10.58
N ARG A 26 -0.98 -1.22 10.41
CA ARG A 26 -0.93 -2.43 11.25
C ARG A 26 0.37 -3.21 11.06
N ALA A 27 0.93 -3.19 9.86
CA ALA A 27 2.24 -3.75 9.56
C ALA A 27 3.42 -2.90 10.12
N GLY A 28 3.15 -1.71 10.67
CA GLY A 28 4.19 -0.78 11.09
C GLY A 28 4.84 -0.02 9.94
N VAL A 29 4.23 -0.07 8.75
CA VAL A 29 4.68 0.59 7.53
C VAL A 29 3.92 1.89 7.35
N VAL A 30 4.65 2.99 7.11
CA VAL A 30 4.05 4.31 6.93
C VAL A 30 3.98 4.63 5.45
N ILE A 31 2.75 4.69 4.92
CA ILE A 31 2.50 5.26 3.58
C ILE A 31 2.27 6.76 3.77
N PRO A 32 3.03 7.63 3.09
CA PRO A 32 2.79 9.07 3.16
C PRO A 32 1.36 9.39 2.71
N THR A 33 0.72 10.34 3.38
CA THR A 33 -0.64 10.76 3.04
C THR A 33 -0.74 12.28 3.00
N GLY A 34 -1.55 12.81 2.09
CA GLY A 34 -1.88 14.23 2.03
C GLY A 34 -3.40 14.44 2.03
N CYS A 35 -3.98 14.44 0.85
CA CYS A 35 -5.38 14.74 0.58
C CYS A 35 -6.40 13.66 1.02
N LEU A 36 -5.99 12.40 1.12
CA LEU A 36 -6.89 11.23 1.36
C LEU A 36 -8.06 11.10 0.37
N MET A 37 -7.95 11.74 -0.79
CA MET A 37 -8.98 11.72 -1.85
C MET A 37 -8.43 11.19 -3.18
N GLY A 38 -7.19 10.67 -3.19
CA GLY A 38 -6.53 10.15 -4.40
C GLY A 38 -6.12 11.21 -5.44
N SER A 39 -6.21 12.51 -5.12
CA SER A 39 -5.92 13.60 -6.05
C SER A 39 -4.52 14.18 -5.95
N CYS A 40 -3.85 13.98 -4.82
CA CYS A 40 -2.54 14.54 -4.50
C CYS A 40 -1.37 13.59 -4.79
N HIS A 41 -1.67 12.31 -5.06
CA HIS A 41 -0.68 11.25 -5.29
C HIS A 41 0.36 11.03 -4.18
N ALA A 42 0.25 11.72 -3.04
CA ALA A 42 1.13 11.51 -1.89
C ALA A 42 1.06 10.08 -1.30
N CYS A 43 -0.06 9.37 -1.53
CA CYS A 43 -0.31 8.01 -1.08
C CYS A 43 -0.05 6.95 -2.17
N GLU A 44 0.67 7.33 -3.23
CA GLU A 44 0.93 6.45 -4.38
C GLU A 44 1.90 5.34 -4.00
N VAL A 45 1.54 4.12 -4.37
CA VAL A 45 2.34 2.91 -4.16
C VAL A 45 2.26 2.05 -5.42
N GLU A 46 3.30 1.26 -5.67
CA GLU A 46 3.31 0.30 -6.77
C GLU A 46 2.93 -1.09 -6.25
N ILE A 47 2.08 -1.78 -7.01
CA ILE A 47 1.59 -3.13 -6.72
C ILE A 47 2.03 -4.07 -7.84
N ASP A 48 2.51 -5.27 -7.50
CA ASP A 48 2.74 -6.39 -8.44
C ASP A 48 3.45 -5.97 -9.76
N GLU A 49 4.43 -5.07 -9.65
CA GLU A 49 5.24 -4.51 -10.75
C GLU A 49 4.43 -3.68 -11.78
N ASP A 50 4.87 -2.44 -12.04
CA ASP A 50 4.31 -1.52 -13.04
C ASP A 50 2.84 -1.08 -12.83
N ASN A 51 2.22 -1.40 -11.68
CA ASN A 51 0.87 -0.92 -11.36
C ASN A 51 0.88 0.07 -10.20
N PHE A 52 0.71 1.35 -10.51
CA PHE A 52 0.64 2.42 -9.51
C PHE A 52 -0.79 2.72 -9.10
N ILE A 53 -1.03 2.79 -7.80
CA ILE A 53 -2.33 3.10 -7.23
C ILE A 53 -2.22 4.07 -6.05
N CYS A 54 -3.31 4.76 -5.74
CA CYS A 54 -3.42 5.58 -4.54
C CYS A 54 -3.91 4.75 -3.36
N ALA A 55 -3.02 4.37 -2.44
CA ALA A 55 -3.34 3.53 -1.27
C ALA A 55 -4.47 4.10 -0.41
N CYS A 56 -4.62 5.43 -0.38
CA CYS A 56 -5.63 6.13 0.40
C CYS A 56 -7.07 5.94 -0.08
N ILE A 57 -7.28 5.47 -1.31
CA ILE A 57 -8.62 5.17 -1.86
C ILE A 57 -8.72 3.71 -2.36
N SER A 58 -7.73 2.89 -2.05
CA SER A 58 -7.65 1.51 -2.50
C SER A 58 -7.78 0.54 -1.34
N ALA A 59 -8.41 -0.59 -1.62
CA ALA A 59 -8.60 -1.68 -0.68
C ALA A 59 -7.92 -2.94 -1.19
N VAL A 60 -7.73 -3.88 -0.27
CA VAL A 60 -7.16 -5.20 -0.53
C VAL A 60 -8.06 -5.95 -1.53
N PRO A 61 -7.54 -6.40 -2.69
CA PRO A 61 -8.36 -7.06 -3.71
C PRO A 61 -8.82 -8.47 -3.29
N PRO A 62 -10.06 -8.91 -3.61
CA PRO A 62 -10.58 -10.21 -3.19
C PRO A 62 -9.99 -11.42 -3.91
N GLU A 63 -9.43 -11.26 -5.11
CA GLU A 63 -9.08 -12.35 -6.01
C GLU A 63 -7.61 -12.79 -5.93
N LYS A 64 -6.81 -12.21 -5.01
CA LYS A 64 -5.38 -12.50 -4.87
C LYS A 64 -5.05 -13.18 -3.54
N THR A 65 -4.16 -14.17 -3.59
CA THR A 65 -3.62 -14.84 -2.39
C THR A 65 -2.40 -14.13 -1.81
N GLU A 66 -1.64 -13.45 -2.67
CA GLU A 66 -0.46 -12.65 -2.32
C GLU A 66 -0.36 -11.42 -3.23
N MET A 67 0.27 -10.37 -2.72
CA MET A 67 0.61 -9.16 -3.47
C MET A 67 1.84 -8.48 -2.88
N THR A 68 2.62 -7.83 -3.74
CA THR A 68 3.77 -7.02 -3.31
C THR A 68 3.42 -5.54 -3.45
N ILE A 69 3.72 -4.73 -2.42
CA ILE A 69 3.53 -3.29 -2.40
C ILE A 69 4.90 -2.63 -2.22
N ASN A 70 5.36 -1.93 -3.26
CA ASN A 70 6.55 -1.08 -3.20
C ASN A 70 6.15 0.34 -2.79
N ILE A 71 6.75 0.81 -1.69
CA ILE A 71 6.54 2.17 -1.19
C ILE A 71 7.75 3.01 -1.56
N TYR A 72 7.51 3.97 -2.43
CA TYR A 72 8.49 5.00 -2.77
C TYR A 72 8.41 6.10 -1.72
N SER A 73 9.27 6.01 -0.71
CA SER A 73 9.57 7.17 0.15
C SER A 73 10.89 7.74 -0.32
N ASP A 74 10.85 8.61 -1.33
CA ASP A 74 12.03 9.38 -1.71
C ASP A 74 12.34 10.36 -0.55
N PRO A 75 13.48 10.21 0.16
CA PRO A 75 13.80 11.04 1.32
C PRO A 75 14.22 12.47 0.92
N THR A 76 14.21 12.79 -0.38
CA THR A 76 14.64 14.08 -0.94
C THR A 76 13.49 15.02 -1.32
N TRP A 77 12.22 14.63 -1.09
CA TRP A 77 11.07 15.53 -1.16
C TRP A 77 10.84 16.23 0.19
#